data_AF-A0A7V2ILJ9-F1
#
_entry.id   AF-A0A7V2ILJ9-F1
#
_cell.length_a   1.000
_cell.length_b   1.000
_cell.length_c   1.000
_cell.angle_alpha   90.00
_cell.angle_beta   90.00
_cell.angle_gamma   90.00
#
_symmetry.space_group_name_H-M   'P 1'
#
loop_
_entity.id
_entity.type
_entity.pdbx_description
1 polymer ?
#
loop_
_entity_poly.entity_id
_entity_poly.type
_entity_poly.pdbx_seq_one_letter_code
_entity_poly.pdbx_strand_id
1 'polypeptide(L)' 'MNGEPSYEDLITSISSMSKTQVKQRLLHFKGRPRLDFTESFLDGLTTDRLRHILLAAMITSRRH' A
#
# COMPACT_ATOMS: atom_id res chain seq x y z
N MET A 1 -6.38 -13.17 -21.85
CA MET A 1 -5.91 -13.79 -20.58
C MET A 1 -5.93 -12.70 -19.53
N ASN A 2 -6.91 -12.70 -18.62
CA ASN A 2 -6.90 -11.79 -17.47
C ASN A 2 -6.04 -12.45 -16.40
N GLY A 3 -4.73 -12.28 -16.51
CA GLY A 3 -3.81 -12.67 -15.44
C GLY A 3 -3.91 -11.64 -14.35
N GLU A 4 -4.43 -12.02 -13.19
CA GLU A 4 -4.29 -11.21 -11.98
C GLU A 4 -2.80 -10.82 -11.82
N PRO A 5 -2.48 -9.53 -11.59
CA PRO A 5 -1.09 -9.10 -11.46
C PRO A 5 -0.39 -9.92 -10.39
N SER A 6 0.77 -10.46 -10.76
CA SER A 6 1.59 -11.28 -9.89
C SER A 6 1.96 -10.51 -8.62
N TYR A 7 2.26 -11.22 -7.53
CA TYR A 7 2.81 -10.59 -6.33
C TYR A 7 4.09 -9.81 -6.64
N GLU A 8 4.89 -10.27 -7.61
CA GLU A 8 6.09 -9.56 -8.07
C GLU A 8 5.74 -8.20 -8.69
N ASP A 9 4.76 -8.14 -9.59
CA ASP A 9 4.32 -6.89 -10.21
C ASP A 9 3.82 -5.88 -9.18
N LEU A 10 3.14 -6.38 -8.14
CA LEU A 10 2.68 -5.58 -7.01
C LEU A 10 3.85 -4.99 -6.23
N ILE A 11 4.85 -5.81 -5.89
CA ILE A 11 6.04 -5.39 -5.15
C ILE A 11 6.83 -4.35 -5.94
N THR A 12 7.07 -4.59 -7.24
CA THR A 12 7.76 -3.64 -8.12
C THR A 12 6.98 -2.33 -8.22
N SER A 13 5.65 -2.40 -8.38
CA SER A 13 4.80 -1.22 -8.45
C SER A 13 4.92 -0.38 -7.18
N ILE A 14 4.78 -0.97 -5.98
CA ILE A 14 4.87 -0.23 -4.71
C ILE A 14 6.28 0.34 -4.49
N SER A 15 7.31 -0.44 -4.80
CA SER A 15 8.71 -0.04 -4.59
C SER A 15 9.09 1.22 -5.37
N SER A 16 8.47 1.42 -6.54
CA SER A 16 8.68 2.60 -7.39
C SER A 16 7.85 3.82 -6.98
N MET A 17 6.88 3.70 -6.06
CA MET A 17 6.01 4.81 -5.68
C MET A 17 6.73 5.87 -4.84
N SER A 18 6.40 7.14 -5.07
CA SER A 18 6.80 8.26 -4.22
C SER A 18 6.06 8.29 -2.88
N LYS A 19 6.58 9.02 -1.89
CA LYS A 19 5.93 9.17 -0.57
C LYS A 19 4.48 9.63 -0.68
N THR A 20 4.22 10.65 -1.51
CA THR A 20 2.87 11.19 -1.74
C THR A 20 1.93 10.15 -2.34
N GLN A 21 2.40 9.38 -3.33
CA GLN A 21 1.60 8.32 -3.96
C GLN A 21 1.21 7.24 -2.96
N VAL A 22 2.16 6.78 -2.14
CA VAL A 22 1.91 5.74 -1.13
C VAL A 22 0.96 6.27 -0.04
N LYS A 23 1.15 7.50 0.43
CA LYS A 23 0.21 8.14 1.37
C LYS A 23 -1.21 8.14 0.84
N GLN A 24 -1.40 8.61 -0.41
CA GLN A 24 -2.72 8.69 -1.02
C GLN A 24 -3.38 7.31 -1.15
N ARG A 25 -2.62 6.27 -1.48
CA ARG A 25 -3.10 4.88 -1.51
C ARG A 25 -3.51 4.37 -0.14
N LEU A 26 -2.76 4.69 0.91
CA LEU A 26 -3.05 4.28 2.29
C LEU A 26 -4.29 4.99 2.85
N LEU A 27 -4.42 6.29 2.63
CA LEU A 27 -5.57 7.10 3.09
C LEU A 27 -6.89 6.68 2.42
N HIS A 28 -6.83 6.23 1.16
CA HIS A 28 -7.99 5.83 0.38
C HIS A 28 -8.04 4.32 0.13
N PHE A 29 -7.43 3.54 1.01
CA PHE A 29 -7.34 2.09 0.87
C PHE A 29 -8.74 1.46 0.96
N LYS A 30 -9.15 0.75 -0.11
CA LYS A 30 -10.48 0.10 -0.21
C LYS A 30 -10.49 -1.39 0.18
N GLY A 31 -9.35 -1.94 0.60
CA GLY A 31 -9.22 -3.34 1.01
C GLY A 31 -9.59 -3.60 2.47
N ARG A 32 -9.49 -4.86 2.90
CA ARG A 32 -9.64 -5.27 4.30
C ARG A 32 -8.28 -5.67 4.89
N PRO A 33 -7.95 -5.30 6.13
CA PRO A 33 -8.75 -4.49 7.06
C PRO A 33 -8.87 -3.03 6.59
N ARG A 34 -9.91 -2.34 7.09
CA ARG A 34 -10.04 -0.89 6.91
C ARG A 34 -8.85 -0.23 7.61
N LEU A 35 -8.15 0.64 6.88
CA LEU A 35 -7.09 1.46 7.44
C LEU A 35 -7.69 2.80 7.89
N ASP A 36 -7.38 3.23 9.09
CA ASP A 36 -7.84 4.47 9.73
C ASP A 36 -6.69 5.46 9.97
N PHE A 37 -5.63 5.34 9.17
CA PHE A 37 -4.48 6.23 9.27
C PHE A 37 -4.87 7.69 9.02
N THR A 38 -4.32 8.59 9.84
CA THR A 38 -4.39 10.03 9.61
C THR A 38 -3.24 10.49 8.72
N GLU A 39 -3.42 11.62 8.05
CA GLU A 39 -2.37 12.20 7.22
C GLU A 39 -1.11 12.53 8.04
N SER A 40 -1.29 13.12 9.24
CA SER A 40 -0.19 13.46 10.14
C SER A 40 0.61 12.24 10.62
N PHE A 41 -0.06 11.11 10.85
CA PHE A 41 0.62 9.86 11.18
C PHE A 41 1.53 9.40 10.03
N LEU A 42 1.02 9.42 8.80
CA LEU A 42 1.78 8.98 7.63
C LEU A 42 2.94 9.92 7.28
N ASP A 43 2.81 11.22 7.58
CA ASP A 43 3.87 12.19 7.35
C ASP A 43 5.10 11.95 8.20
N GLY A 44 4.92 11.45 9.42
CA GLY A 44 6.02 11.07 10.32
C GLY A 44 6.80 9.83 9.89
N LEU A 45 6.34 9.10 8.87
CA LEU A 45 6.98 7.86 8.42
C LEU A 45 7.89 8.08 7.21
N THR A 46 8.93 7.26 7.11
CA THR A 46 9.79 7.22 5.91
C THR A 46 9.03 6.62 4.72
N THR A 47 9.45 6.98 3.51
CA THR A 47 8.87 6.42 2.27
C THR A 47 8.89 4.90 2.28
N ASP A 48 10.00 4.29 2.68
CA ASP A 48 10.14 2.83 2.76
C ASP A 48 9.17 2.20 3.76
N ARG A 49 8.99 2.81 4.93
CA ARG A 49 8.03 2.32 5.91
C ARG A 49 6.60 2.36 5.36
N LEU A 50 6.23 3.43 4.67
CA LEU A 50 4.93 3.56 4.02
C LEU A 50 4.73 2.49 2.94
N ARG A 51 5.75 2.23 2.10
CA ARG A 51 5.72 1.18 1.07
C ARG A 51 5.49 -0.19 1.70
N HIS A 52 6.19 -0.51 2.78
CA HIS A 52 6.01 -1.77 3.50
C HIS A 52 4.61 -1.91 4.11
N ILE A 53 4.05 -0.85 4.69
CA ILE A 53 2.67 -0.86 5.22
C ILE A 53 1.67 -1.12 4.09
N LEU A 54 1.81 -0.43 2.95
CA LEU A 54 0.92 -0.62 1.80
C LEU A 54 1.01 -2.04 1.24
N LEU A 55 2.22 -2.60 1.14
CA LEU A 55 2.44 -3.98 0.70
C LEU A 55 1.75 -4.97 1.64
N ALA A 56 1.97 -4.84 2.95
CA ALA A 56 1.35 -5.70 3.95
C ALA A 56 -0.19 -5.62 3.87
N ALA A 57 -0.76 -4.41 3.78
CA ALA A 57 -2.20 -4.23 3.65
C ALA A 57 -2.77 -4.91 2.39
N MET A 58 -2.08 -4.80 1.25
CA MET A 58 -2.52 -5.46 0.01
C MET A 58 -2.42 -6.99 0.07
N ILE A 59 -1.35 -7.53 0.67
CA ILE A 59 -1.21 -8.98 0.87
C ILE A 59 -2.32 -9.50 1.80
N THR A 60 -2.55 -8.81 2.93
CA THR A 60 -3.60 -9.18 3.88
C THR A 60 -4.98 -9.11 3.25
N SER A 61 -5.26 -8.09 2.44
CA SER A 61 -6.56 -7.94 1.76
C SER A 61 -6.82 -8.98 0.67
N ARG A 62 -5.77 -9.63 0.14
CA ARG A 62 -5.92 -10.73 -0.84
C ARG A 62 -6.11 -12.10 -0.18
N ARG A 63 -5.85 -12.21 1.12
CA ARG A 63 -5.95 -13.47 1.89
C ARG A 63 -7.36 -13.71 2.46
N HIS A 64 -8.20 -12.69 2.47
CA HIS A 64 -9.59 -12.69 2.97
C HIS A 64 -10.57 -12.42 1.86
#